data_AF-A0A1F7LJR1-F1
#
_entry.id   AF-A0A1F7LJR1-F1
#
_cell.length_a   1.000
_cell.length_b   1.000
_cell.length_c   1.000
_cell.angle_alpha   90.00
_cell.angle_beta   90.00
_cell.angle_gamma   90.00
#
_symmetry.space_group_name_H-M   'P 1'
#
loop_
_entity.id
_entity.type
_entity.pdbx_description
1 polymer ?
#
loop_
_entity_poly.entity_id
_entity_poly.type
_entity_poly.pdbx_seq_one_letter_code
_entity_poly.pdbx_strand_id
1 'polypeptide(L)'
;MDEVPPEVAAEIVQAFYERHYRGWLDEPLPALGGRTPREAAGLKSARPKLIALLKDMENLSARERLEGRPAYDFGWMWGELGLPRPG
;
A
#
# COMPACT_ATOMS: atom_id res chain seq x y z
N MET A 1 -6.31 -28.23 -17.94
CA MET A 1 -6.54 -27.05 -17.08
C MET A 1 -5.28 -26.24 -17.22
N ASP A 2 -5.30 -25.22 -18.07
CA ASP A 2 -4.14 -24.36 -18.28
C ASP A 2 -3.83 -23.64 -16.98
N GLU A 3 -2.83 -24.16 -16.27
CA GLU A 3 -2.30 -23.59 -15.05
C GLU A 3 -1.55 -22.32 -15.46
N VAL A 4 -2.10 -21.16 -15.10
CA VAL A 4 -1.45 -19.87 -15.38
C VAL A 4 -0.06 -19.92 -14.72
N PRO A 5 1.03 -19.67 -15.46
CA PRO A 5 2.36 -19.64 -14.88
C PRO A 5 2.41 -18.70 -13.69
N PRO A 6 3.08 -19.07 -12.59
CA PRO A 6 3.10 -18.27 -11.36
C PRO A 6 3.63 -16.84 -11.60
N GLU A 7 4.49 -16.63 -12.61
CA GLU A 7 4.95 -15.30 -12.99
C GLU A 7 3.81 -14.45 -13.60
N VAL A 8 3.00 -15.03 -14.48
CA VAL A 8 1.85 -14.35 -15.11
C VAL A 8 0.77 -14.07 -14.06
N ALA A 9 0.56 -15.00 -13.12
CA ALA A 9 -0.32 -14.77 -11.99
C ALA A 9 0.18 -13.63 -11.10
N ALA A 10 1.49 -13.55 -10.83
CA ALA A 10 2.09 -12.48 -10.04
C ALA A 10 1.98 -11.10 -10.71
N GLU A 11 2.15 -11.00 -12.03
CA GLU A 11 1.96 -9.75 -12.78
C GLU A 11 0.51 -9.28 -12.78
N ILE A 12 -0.45 -10.19 -12.98
CA ILE A 12 -1.89 -9.86 -12.93
C ILE A 12 -2.26 -9.38 -11.52
N VAL A 13 -1.76 -10.07 -10.49
CA VAL A 13 -1.96 -9.72 -9.09
C VAL A 13 -1.34 -8.36 -8.76
N GLN A 14 -0.13 -8.06 -9.25
CA GLN A 14 0.50 -6.75 -9.10
C GLN A 14 -0.33 -5.63 -9.73
N ALA A 15 -0.76 -5.79 -10.98
CA ALA A 15 -1.54 -4.78 -11.69
C ALA A 15 -2.90 -4.55 -11.01
N PHE A 16 -3.53 -5.62 -10.52
CA PHE A 16 -4.75 -5.54 -9.72
C PHE A 16 -4.53 -4.73 -8.44
N TYR A 17 -3.49 -5.06 -7.67
CA TYR A 17 -3.17 -4.36 -6.42
C TYR A 17 -2.79 -2.90 -6.67
N GLU A 18 -1.99 -2.59 -7.69
CA GLU A 18 -1.65 -1.21 -8.01
C GLU A 18 -2.90 -0.39 -8.29
N ARG A 19 -3.81 -0.88 -9.14
CA ARG A 19 -5.08 -0.19 -9.41
C ARG A 19 -5.92 -0.02 -8.14
N HIS A 20 -6.02 -1.08 -7.33
CA HIS A 20 -6.78 -1.06 -6.09
C HIS A 20 -6.23 -0.01 -5.10
N TYR A 21 -4.93 -0.04 -4.83
CA TYR A 21 -4.30 0.86 -3.89
C TYR A 21 -4.20 2.30 -4.41
N ARG A 22 -4.13 2.52 -5.73
CA ARG A 22 -4.30 3.86 -6.31
C ARG A 22 -5.67 4.44 -5.98
N GLY A 23 -6.74 3.65 -6.11
CA GLY A 23 -8.08 4.08 -5.70
C GLY A 23 -8.18 4.33 -4.20
N TRP A 24 -7.57 3.46 -3.39
CA TRP A 24 -7.55 3.60 -1.93
C TRP A 24 -6.91 4.91 -1.46
N LEU A 25 -5.95 5.49 -2.21
CA LEU A 25 -5.37 6.80 -1.89
C LEU A 25 -6.37 7.95 -1.93
N ASP A 26 -7.48 7.77 -2.66
CA ASP A 26 -8.56 8.73 -2.85
C ASP A 26 -9.82 8.36 -2.03
N GLU A 27 -9.77 7.27 -1.25
CA GLU A 27 -10.89 6.84 -0.39
C GLU A 27 -10.78 7.43 1.04
N PRO A 28 -11.89 7.92 1.62
CA PRO A 28 -11.88 8.43 2.99
C PRO A 28 -11.74 7.29 3.99
N LEU A 29 -10.70 7.35 4.82
CA LEU A 29 -10.39 6.29 5.77
C LEU A 29 -10.80 6.66 7.20
N PRO A 30 -11.53 5.78 7.92
CA PRO A 30 -11.83 5.99 9.33
C PRO A 30 -10.57 6.19 10.20
N ALA A 31 -9.49 5.47 9.89
CA ALA A 31 -8.20 5.58 10.58
C ALA A 31 -7.56 6.99 10.46
N LEU A 32 -7.91 7.73 9.41
CA LEU A 32 -7.46 9.10 9.16
C LEU A 32 -8.51 10.15 9.57
N GLY A 33 -9.54 9.73 10.31
CA GLY A 33 -10.65 10.60 10.72
C GLY A 33 -11.53 11.02 9.54
N GLY A 34 -11.80 10.09 8.63
CA GLY A 34 -12.65 10.31 7.44
C GLY A 34 -11.96 11.04 6.29
N ARG A 35 -10.63 11.17 6.33
CA ARG A 35 -9.83 11.81 5.28
C ARG A 35 -9.22 10.77 4.34
N THR A 36 -8.94 11.19 3.12
CA THR A 36 -8.16 10.39 2.17
C THR A 36 -6.68 10.39 2.55
N PRO A 37 -5.92 9.33 2.18
CA PRO A 37 -4.46 9.34 2.27
C PRO A 37 -3.81 10.56 1.62
N ARG A 38 -4.27 10.98 0.43
CA ARG A 38 -3.72 12.18 -0.24
C ARG A 38 -3.92 13.45 0.57
N GLU A 39 -5.09 13.66 1.15
CA GLU A 39 -5.34 14.81 2.04
C GLU A 39 -4.50 14.72 3.32
N ALA A 40 -4.44 13.53 3.93
CA ALA A 40 -3.72 13.33 5.17
C ALA A 40 -2.21 13.57 5.03
N ALA A 41 -1.63 13.28 3.86
CA ALA A 41 -0.23 13.56 3.57
C ALA A 41 0.11 15.05 3.67
N GLY A 42 -0.81 15.95 3.28
CA GLY A 42 -0.62 17.41 3.37
C GLY A 42 -0.79 17.99 4.77
N LEU A 43 -1.45 17.28 5.69
CA LEU A 43 -1.85 17.80 7.00
C LEU A 43 -0.88 17.40 8.10
N LYS A 44 -0.28 18.37 8.79
CA LYS A 44 0.65 18.11 9.92
C LYS A 44 0.05 17.22 11.02
N SER A 45 -1.25 17.35 11.27
CA SER A 45 -1.97 16.58 12.30
C SER A 45 -2.35 15.16 11.87
N ALA A 46 -2.52 14.90 10.57
CA ALA A 46 -2.93 13.59 10.04
C ALA A 46 -1.76 12.79 9.47
N ARG A 47 -0.70 13.45 9.01
CA ARG A 47 0.50 12.84 8.43
C ARG A 47 1.12 11.74 9.32
N PRO A 48 1.26 11.91 10.66
CA PRO A 48 1.81 10.84 11.50
C PRO A 48 0.95 9.57 11.49
N LYS A 49 -0.38 9.69 11.43
CA LYS A 49 -1.30 8.55 11.36
C LYS A 49 -1.19 7.83 10.01
N LEU A 50 -1.09 8.60 8.92
CA LEU A 50 -0.87 8.04 7.59
C LEU A 50 0.47 7.29 7.50
N ILE A 51 1.55 7.86 8.05
CA ILE A 51 2.86 7.19 8.09
C ILE A 51 2.77 5.87 8.88
N ALA A 52 2.10 5.87 10.03
CA ALA A 52 1.91 4.65 10.82
C ALA A 52 1.15 3.58 10.03
N LEU A 53 0.07 3.97 9.35
CA LEU A 53 -0.73 3.08 8.51
C LEU A 53 0.09 2.44 7.37
N LEU A 54 0.87 3.24 6.65
CA LEU A 54 1.74 2.71 5.59
C LEU A 54 2.85 1.78 6.13
N LYS A 55 3.38 2.07 7.34
CA LYS A 55 4.32 1.15 8.01
C LYS A 55 3.68 -0.17 8.36
N ASP A 56 2.44 -0.17 8.84
CA ASP A 56 1.73 -1.41 9.17
C ASP A 56 1.49 -2.27 7.92
N MET A 57 1.22 -1.64 6.77
CA MET A 57 1.10 -2.33 5.48
C MET A 57 2.43 -2.95 5.03
N GLU A 58 3.53 -2.20 5.10
CA GLU A 58 4.88 -2.70 4.80
C GLU A 58 5.28 -3.85 5.73
N ASN A 59 4.96 -3.74 7.03
CA ASN A 59 5.22 -4.79 8.00
C ASN A 59 4.42 -6.06 7.70
N LEU A 60 3.16 -5.93 7.29
CA LEU A 60 2.35 -7.07 6.87
C LEU A 60 2.97 -7.76 5.65
N SER A 61 3.31 -7.00 4.62
CA SER A 61 3.95 -7.51 3.40
C SER A 61 5.30 -8.17 3.70
N ALA A 62 6.12 -7.58 4.57
CA ALA A 62 7.38 -8.18 5.00
C ALA A 62 7.18 -9.53 5.68
N ARG A 63 6.13 -9.67 6.52
CA ARG A 63 5.78 -10.95 7.16
C ARG A 63 5.32 -11.98 6.13
N GLU A 64 4.46 -11.59 5.19
CA GLU A 64 4.02 -12.46 4.10
C GLU A 64 5.21 -12.99 3.30
N ARG A 65 6.18 -12.14 2.99
CA ARG A 65 7.42 -12.54 2.31
C ARG A 65 8.21 -13.57 3.10
N LEU A 66 8.36 -13.38 4.41
CA LEU A 66 9.06 -14.33 5.28
C LEU A 66 8.35 -15.68 5.37
N GLU A 67 7.03 -15.69 5.24
CA GLU A 67 6.19 -16.89 5.24
C GLU A 67 6.08 -17.55 3.86
N GLY A 68 6.80 -17.04 2.84
CA GLY A 68 6.74 -17.55 1.47
C GLY A 68 5.42 -17.25 0.76
N ARG A 69 4.62 -16.31 1.29
CA ARG A 69 3.38 -15.84 0.68
C ARG A 69 3.67 -14.69 -0.29
N PRO A 70 2.82 -14.49 -1.31
CA PRO A 70 2.92 -13.32 -2.18
C PRO A 70 2.85 -12.03 -1.36
N ALA A 71 3.86 -11.18 -1.51
CA ALA A 71 4.01 -9.93 -0.77
C ALA A 71 4.07 -8.75 -1.74
N TYR A 72 3.27 -7.72 -1.49
CA TYR A 72 3.18 -6.55 -2.35
C TYR A 72 4.09 -5.41 -1.85
N ASP A 73 4.78 -4.72 -2.76
CA ASP A 73 5.64 -3.57 -2.40
C ASP A 73 4.82 -2.28 -2.38
N PHE A 74 4.62 -1.69 -1.18
CA PHE A 74 3.91 -0.41 -1.03
C PHE A 74 4.83 0.80 -1.19
N GLY A 75 6.09 0.58 -1.54
CA GLY A 75 7.10 1.61 -1.75
C GLY A 75 6.65 2.79 -2.62
N TRP A 76 5.93 2.51 -3.70
CA TRP A 76 5.45 3.53 -4.62
C TRP A 76 4.45 4.52 -3.95
N MET A 77 3.67 4.06 -2.96
CA MET A 77 2.69 4.90 -2.28
C MET A 77 3.36 6.01 -1.47
N TRP A 78 4.53 5.73 -0.90
CA TRP A 78 5.32 6.73 -0.18
C TRP A 78 5.75 7.88 -1.11
N GLY A 79 6.25 7.53 -2.30
CA GLY A 79 6.63 8.51 -3.31
C GLY A 79 5.44 9.31 -3.83
N GLU A 80 4.35 8.62 -4.16
CA GLU A 80 3.09 9.23 -4.62
C GLU A 80 2.51 10.23 -3.60
N LEU A 81 2.63 9.92 -2.31
CA LEU A 81 2.16 10.78 -1.22
C LEU A 81 3.17 11.85 -0.78
N GLY A 82 4.36 11.89 -1.39
CA GLY A 82 5.43 12.82 -1.00
C GLY A 82 5.93 12.59 0.44
N LEU A 83 5.84 11.36 0.93
CA LEU A 83 6.26 10.97 2.28
C LEU A 83 7.64 10.31 2.25
N PRO A 84 8.47 10.53 3.27
CA PRO A 84 9.74 9.81 3.39
C PRO A 84 9.47 8.34 3.72
N ARG A 85 9.89 7.44 2.81
CA ARG A 85 9.88 6.00 3.10
C ARG A 85 10.91 5.71 4.21
N PRO A 86 10.55 5.05 5.31
CA PRO A 86 11.51 4.58 6.28
C PRO A 86 12.42 3.53 5.60
N GLY A 87 13.73 3.73 5.69
CA GLY A 87 14.72 2.76 5.24
C GLY A 87 14.95 1.64 6.25
#